data_AF-A0A7Y0A4T1-F1
#
_entry.id   AF-A0A7Y0A4T1-F1
#
_cell.length_a   1.000
_cell.length_b   1.000
_cell.length_c   1.000
_cell.angle_alpha   90.00
_cell.angle_beta   90.00
_cell.angle_gamma   90.00
#
_symmetry.space_group_name_H-M   'P 1'
#
loop_
_entity.id
_entity.type
_entity.pdbx_description
1 polymer ?
#
loop_
_entity_poly.entity_id
_entity_poly.type
_entity_poly.pdbx_seq_one_letter_code
_entity_poly.pdbx_strand_id
1 'polypeptide(L)'
;MNKIVLLIISCFIMSSCVQKAYKQTVIYTLKVPAQTEVKSIGIRGSDKPLNWEQDTELEKINGDNVYQAEVTYLTGYKFTEVKFTLNGEYELQNMPNRRVEFKNSGITHYNAVFNRPVK
;
A
#
# COMPACT_ATOMS: atom_id res chain seq x y z
N MET A 1 17.41 -41.56 -16.35
CA MET A 1 16.53 -40.49 -16.85
C MET A 1 16.88 -40.21 -18.30
N ASN A 2 15.94 -40.40 -19.24
CA ASN A 2 16.20 -40.11 -20.65
C ASN A 2 16.58 -38.63 -20.81
N LYS A 3 17.67 -38.34 -21.53
CA LYS A 3 18.17 -36.98 -21.79
C LYS A 3 17.06 -36.06 -22.35
N ILE A 4 16.09 -36.63 -23.04
CA ILE A 4 14.89 -35.96 -23.57
C ILE A 4 13.97 -35.44 -22.45
N VAL A 5 13.79 -36.20 -21.37
CA VAL A 5 12.94 -35.79 -20.24
C VAL A 5 13.56 -34.60 -19.50
N LEU A 6 14.89 -34.58 -19.37
CA LEU A 6 15.62 -33.47 -18.77
C LEU A 6 15.48 -32.18 -19.61
N LEU A 7 15.47 -32.30 -20.94
CA LEU A 7 15.32 -31.19 -21.87
C LEU A 7 13.92 -30.57 -21.79
N ILE A 8 12.88 -31.40 -21.71
CA ILE A 8 11.49 -30.93 -21.60
C ILE A 8 11.26 -30.16 -20.29
N ILE A 9 11.79 -30.67 -19.16
CA ILE A 9 11.70 -29.98 -17.86
C ILE A 9 12.43 -28.63 -17.88
N SER A 10 13.58 -28.56 -18.58
CA SER A 10 14.35 -27.31 -18.78
C SER A 10 13.60 -26.27 -19.63
N CYS A 11 12.76 -26.70 -20.59
CA CYS A 11 11.96 -25.77 -21.38
C CYS A 11 10.79 -25.15 -20.59
N PHE A 12 10.21 -25.88 -19.62
CA PHE A 12 9.09 -25.36 -18.82
C PHE A 12 9.50 -24.30 -17.78
N ILE A 13 10.76 -24.27 -17.35
CA ILE A 13 11.26 -23.24 -16.42
C ILE A 13 11.53 -21.88 -17.10
N MET A 14 11.48 -21.81 -18.44
CA MET A 14 11.74 -20.56 -19.19
C MET A 14 10.49 -19.72 -19.49
N SER A 15 9.28 -20.20 -19.17
CA SER A 15 8.05 -19.41 -19.32
C SER A 15 7.77 -18.57 -18.06
N SER A 16 8.64 -17.62 -17.73
CA SER A 16 8.31 -16.59 -16.76
C SER A 16 7.41 -15.55 -17.42
N CYS A 17 6.10 -15.77 -17.38
CA CYS A 17 5.14 -14.73 -17.74
C CYS A 17 5.27 -13.56 -16.74
N VAL A 18 6.08 -12.56 -17.06
CA VAL A 18 6.08 -11.29 -16.33
C VAL A 18 4.74 -10.62 -16.60
N GLN A 19 3.91 -10.51 -15.57
CA GLN A 19 2.65 -9.80 -15.64
C GLN A 19 2.90 -8.33 -15.97
N LYS A 20 2.19 -7.79 -16.97
CA LYS A 20 2.29 -6.37 -17.34
C LYS A 20 1.93 -5.50 -16.14
N ALA A 21 2.82 -4.58 -15.78
CA ALA A 21 2.62 -3.61 -14.72
C ALA A 21 1.99 -2.32 -15.25
N TYR A 22 1.22 -1.66 -14.39
CA TYR A 22 0.54 -0.41 -14.66
C TYR A 22 0.87 0.60 -13.56
N LYS A 23 0.84 1.88 -13.91
CA LYS A 23 0.88 2.96 -12.91
C LYS A 23 -0.45 3.00 -12.17
N GLN A 24 -0.39 2.94 -10.86
CA GLN A 24 -1.54 3.06 -9.96
C GLN A 24 -1.22 4.13 -8.93
N THR A 25 -1.93 5.25 -8.97
CA THR A 25 -1.78 6.35 -8.03
C THR A 25 -2.87 6.27 -6.98
N VAL A 26 -2.48 6.30 -5.71
CA VAL A 26 -3.41 6.35 -4.58
C VAL A 26 -3.21 7.66 -3.83
N ILE A 27 -4.32 8.37 -3.65
CA ILE A 27 -4.40 9.58 -2.81
C ILE A 27 -4.99 9.13 -1.47
N TYR A 28 -4.10 8.91 -0.50
CA TYR A 28 -4.45 8.50 0.85
C TYR A 28 -4.85 9.71 1.67
N THR A 29 -6.07 9.73 2.19
CA THR A 29 -6.54 10.79 3.09
C THR A 29 -6.90 10.18 4.44
N LEU A 30 -6.24 10.64 5.49
CA LEU A 30 -6.40 10.14 6.85
C LEU A 30 -6.93 11.26 7.75
N LYS A 31 -8.08 11.00 8.39
CA LYS A 31 -8.59 11.83 9.47
C LYS A 31 -8.14 11.28 10.82
N VAL A 32 -7.50 12.13 11.62
CA VAL A 32 -7.11 11.84 13.01
C VAL A 32 -8.12 12.53 13.94
N PRO A 33 -8.52 11.92 15.08
CA PRO A 33 -9.36 12.59 16.07
C PRO A 33 -8.76 13.93 16.54
N ALA A 34 -9.62 14.92 16.81
CA ALA A 34 -9.17 16.29 17.12
C ALA A 34 -8.36 16.38 18.42
N GLN A 35 -8.61 15.46 19.36
CA GLN A 35 -7.99 15.43 20.69
C GLN A 35 -6.63 14.72 20.70
N THR A 36 -6.16 14.23 19.55
CA THR A 36 -4.92 13.46 19.43
C THR A 36 -3.74 14.39 19.13
N GLU A 37 -2.69 14.32 19.94
CA GLU A 37 -1.43 15.01 19.68
C GLU A 37 -0.68 14.34 18.51
N VAL A 38 -0.40 15.10 17.45
CA VAL A 38 0.31 14.62 16.26
C VAL A 38 1.71 15.23 16.21
N LYS A 39 2.73 14.42 16.48
CA LYS A 39 4.16 14.75 16.34
C LYS A 39 4.72 14.25 15.01
N SER A 40 4.29 13.06 14.59
CA SER A 40 4.57 12.50 13.26
C SER A 40 3.38 11.68 12.79
N ILE A 41 3.19 11.61 11.47
CA ILE A 41 2.13 10.83 10.86
C ILE A 41 2.63 10.27 9.53
N GLY A 42 2.38 8.99 9.30
CA GLY A 42 2.93 8.30 8.16
C GLY A 42 2.07 7.17 7.63
N ILE A 43 2.53 6.60 6.53
CA ILE A 43 2.01 5.38 5.93
C ILE A 43 3.16 4.46 5.58
N ARG A 44 2.92 3.17 5.82
CA ARG A 44 3.80 2.05 5.45
C ARG A 44 2.99 1.04 4.65
N GLY A 45 3.64 0.24 3.82
CA GLY A 45 2.93 -0.67 2.94
C GLY A 45 3.78 -1.75 2.28
N SER A 46 3.10 -2.72 1.67
CA SER A 46 3.72 -3.90 1.07
C SER A 46 4.48 -3.62 -0.22
N ASP A 47 4.05 -2.62 -0.98
CA ASP A 47 4.52 -2.37 -2.35
C ASP A 47 5.32 -1.07 -2.45
N LYS A 48 6.37 -1.09 -3.29
CA LYS A 48 7.17 0.09 -3.58
C LYS A 48 6.32 1.21 -4.20
N PRO A 49 6.52 2.48 -3.79
CA PRO A 49 7.67 2.97 -3.02
C PRO A 49 7.54 2.80 -1.50
N LEU A 50 6.37 2.42 -0.98
CA LEU A 50 6.21 2.12 0.45
C LEU A 50 6.99 0.86 0.83
N ASN A 51 7.24 0.73 2.13
CA ASN A 51 7.80 -0.45 2.76
C ASN A 51 7.35 -0.49 4.23
N TRP A 52 7.60 -1.59 4.93
CA TRP A 52 7.16 -1.77 6.32
C TRP A 52 8.16 -1.24 7.35
N GLU A 53 9.35 -0.83 6.90
CA GLU A 53 10.45 -0.40 7.75
C GLU A 53 10.47 1.11 7.97
N GLN A 54 10.02 1.90 6.98
CA GLN A 54 10.11 3.36 6.99
C GLN A 54 8.77 4.03 6.69
N ASP A 55 8.43 5.03 7.51
CA ASP A 55 7.29 5.92 7.27
C ASP A 55 7.50 6.76 6.01
N THR A 56 6.49 6.76 5.14
CA THR A 56 6.26 7.85 4.19
C THR A 56 5.35 8.86 4.87
N GLU A 57 5.79 10.11 5.00
CA GLU A 57 5.08 11.16 5.72
C GLU A 57 3.75 11.53 5.02
N LEU A 58 2.72 11.83 5.81
CA LEU A 58 1.50 12.46 5.30
C LEU A 58 1.51 13.96 5.65
N GLU A 59 1.19 14.80 4.67
CA GLU A 59 1.13 16.25 4.83
C GLU A 59 -0.25 16.69 5.32
N LYS A 60 -0.30 17.68 6.22
CA LYS A 60 -1.56 18.25 6.69
C LYS A 60 -2.19 19.12 5.60
N ILE A 61 -3.45 18.86 5.23
CA ILE A 61 -4.09 19.54 4.08
C ILE A 61 -5.18 20.55 4.46
N ASN A 62 -5.61 20.63 5.72
CA ASN A 62 -6.59 21.63 6.16
C ASN A 62 -6.44 21.95 7.68
N GLY A 63 -7.30 22.84 8.19
CA GLY A 63 -7.34 23.19 9.62
C GLY A 63 -7.85 22.07 10.52
N ASP A 64 -8.58 21.10 9.95
CA ASP A 64 -8.96 19.87 10.64
C ASP A 64 -7.73 18.94 10.72
N ASN A 65 -7.74 17.96 11.63
CA ASN A 65 -6.68 16.95 11.71
C ASN A 65 -6.80 15.94 10.54
N VAL A 66 -6.66 16.43 9.30
CA VAL A 66 -6.70 15.65 8.05
C VAL A 66 -5.37 15.76 7.33
N TYR A 67 -4.85 14.61 6.95
CA TYR A 67 -3.53 14.45 6.37
C TYR A 67 -3.60 13.64 5.08
N GLN A 68 -2.70 13.90 4.14
CA GLN A 68 -2.71 13.29 2.82
C GLN A 68 -1.31 12.90 2.34
N ALA A 69 -1.25 11.80 1.59
CA ALA A 69 -0.09 11.42 0.80
C ALA A 69 -0.55 10.89 -0.56
N GLU A 70 0.18 11.26 -1.62
CA GLU A 70 0.00 10.69 -2.95
C GLU A 70 1.12 9.68 -3.21
N VAL A 71 0.75 8.44 -3.52
CA VAL A 71 1.72 7.36 -3.77
C VAL A 71 1.41 6.72 -5.11
N THR A 72 2.41 6.66 -5.98
CA THR A 72 2.30 5.98 -7.28
C THR A 72 3.08 4.67 -7.28
N TYR A 73 2.35 3.57 -7.47
CA TYR A 73 2.87 2.21 -7.62
C TYR A 73 3.04 1.87 -9.09
N LEU A 74 4.06 1.06 -9.41
CA LEU A 74 4.19 0.40 -10.71
C LEU A 74 3.98 -1.10 -10.48
N THR A 75 2.76 -1.59 -10.72
CA THR A 75 2.37 -2.94 -10.31
C THR A 75 1.36 -3.60 -11.26
N GLY A 76 1.41 -4.93 -11.35
CA GLY A 76 0.39 -5.74 -12.01
C GLY A 76 -0.76 -6.12 -11.06
N TYR A 77 -0.58 -5.95 -9.74
CA TYR A 77 -1.59 -6.29 -8.74
C TYR A 77 -2.79 -5.35 -8.81
N LYS A 78 -3.93 -5.84 -8.29
CA LYS A 78 -5.19 -5.09 -8.21
C LYS A 78 -5.36 -4.32 -6.91
N PHE A 79 -4.49 -4.58 -5.93
CA PHE A 79 -4.53 -3.93 -4.64
C PHE A 79 -3.12 -3.83 -4.04
N THR A 80 -3.01 -3.02 -2.99
CA THR A 80 -1.86 -2.99 -2.08
C THR A 80 -2.35 -3.07 -0.63
N GLU A 81 -1.45 -3.41 0.28
CA GLU A 81 -1.70 -3.37 1.71
C GLU A 81 -0.91 -2.27 2.38
N VAL A 82 -1.57 -1.54 3.29
CA VAL A 82 -0.98 -0.42 4.01
C VAL A 82 -1.40 -0.40 5.48
N LYS A 83 -0.62 0.28 6.31
CA LYS A 83 -1.05 0.76 7.63
C LYS A 83 -0.57 2.19 7.81
N PHE A 84 -1.42 3.01 8.39
CA PHE A 84 -1.01 4.33 8.88
C PHE A 84 -0.23 4.20 10.18
N THR A 85 0.63 5.19 10.42
CA THR A 85 1.38 5.34 11.66
C THR A 85 1.11 6.71 12.25
N LEU A 86 1.10 6.78 13.58
CA LEU A 86 0.99 8.02 14.33
C LEU A 86 2.02 7.99 15.45
N ASN A 87 2.89 8.99 15.47
CA ASN A 87 3.97 9.10 16.46
C ASN A 87 4.87 7.84 16.52
N GLY A 88 5.08 7.20 15.35
CA GLY A 88 5.86 5.97 15.21
C GLY A 88 5.10 4.66 15.45
N GLU A 89 3.86 4.74 15.96
CA GLU A 89 3.05 3.57 16.27
C GLU A 89 2.08 3.21 15.15
N TYR A 90 1.97 1.92 14.83
CA TYR A 90 1.00 1.44 13.85
C TYR A 90 -0.44 1.63 14.31
N GLU A 91 -1.31 1.93 13.36
CA GLU A 91 -2.75 1.83 13.57
C GLU A 91 -3.22 0.36 13.65
N LEU A 92 -4.43 0.19 14.21
CA LEU A 92 -5.18 -1.07 14.20
C LEU A 92 -4.30 -2.21 14.71
N GLN A 93 -3.70 -2.01 15.88
CA GLN A 93 -2.84 -2.99 16.54
C GLN A 93 -3.54 -4.33 16.64
N ASN A 94 -2.84 -5.41 16.28
CA ASN A 94 -3.36 -6.78 16.22
C ASN A 94 -4.52 -7.02 15.22
N MET A 95 -4.79 -6.07 14.33
CA MET A 95 -5.73 -6.24 13.22
C MET A 95 -4.99 -6.29 11.89
N PRO A 96 -5.60 -6.89 10.84
CA PRO A 96 -5.03 -6.92 9.51
C PRO A 96 -4.65 -5.53 8.97
N ASN A 97 -3.77 -5.53 7.96
CA ASN A 97 -3.47 -4.33 7.18
C ASN A 97 -4.72 -3.82 6.46
N ARG A 98 -4.74 -2.53 6.13
CA ARG A 98 -5.76 -1.98 5.24
C ARG A 98 -5.48 -2.47 3.83
N ARG A 99 -6.49 -3.05 3.19
CA ARG A 99 -6.45 -3.43 1.78
C ARG A 99 -7.01 -2.31 0.91
N VAL A 100 -6.23 -1.87 -0.06
CA VAL A 100 -6.53 -0.74 -0.94
C VAL A 100 -6.67 -1.25 -2.36
N GLU A 101 -7.91 -1.34 -2.84
CA GLU A 101 -8.22 -1.80 -4.20
C GLU A 101 -7.97 -0.66 -5.21
N PHE A 102 -7.15 -0.92 -6.21
CA PHE A 102 -6.87 0.03 -7.27
C PHE A 102 -8.07 0.15 -8.22
N LYS A 103 -8.41 1.38 -8.60
CA LYS A 103 -9.39 1.64 -9.66
C LYS A 103 -8.78 1.40 -11.03
N ASN A 104 -9.59 0.91 -11.96
CA ASN A 104 -9.20 0.72 -13.36
C ASN A 104 -8.77 2.03 -14.06
N SER A 105 -9.16 3.20 -13.54
CA SER A 105 -8.72 4.50 -14.02
C SER A 105 -7.25 4.81 -13.75
N GLY A 106 -6.58 4.03 -12.89
CA GLY A 106 -5.21 4.30 -12.45
C GLY A 106 -5.12 5.26 -11.27
N ILE A 107 -6.23 5.86 -10.82
CA ILE A 107 -6.27 6.81 -9.70
C ILE A 107 -7.32 6.36 -8.69
N THR A 108 -6.90 6.17 -7.44
CA THR A 108 -7.73 5.73 -6.33
C THR A 108 -7.68 6.74 -5.19
N HIS A 109 -8.84 7.18 -4.71
CA HIS A 109 -8.92 7.97 -3.48
C HIS A 109 -9.27 7.04 -2.32
N TYR A 110 -8.41 6.98 -1.31
CA TYR A 110 -8.60 6.13 -0.14
C TYR A 110 -8.77 6.99 1.11
N ASN A 111 -9.98 7.02 1.65
CA ASN A 111 -10.32 7.81 2.84
C ASN A 111 -10.40 6.91 4.07
N ALA A 112 -9.73 7.29 5.15
CA ALA A 112 -9.72 6.55 6.40
C ALA A 112 -9.82 7.46 7.62
N VAL A 113 -10.20 6.86 8.76
CA VAL A 113 -10.06 7.47 10.09
C VAL A 113 -9.06 6.62 10.87
N PHE A 114 -8.08 7.26 11.51
CA PHE A 114 -7.03 6.57 12.26
C PHE A 114 -7.64 5.65 13.33
N ASN A 115 -7.12 4.42 13.43
CA ASN A 115 -7.63 3.38 14.34
C ASN A 115 -9.11 3.00 14.18
N ARG A 116 -9.76 3.39 13.07
CA ARG A 116 -11.10 2.91 12.72
C ARG A 116 -11.01 1.84 11.64
N PRO A 117 -11.42 0.59 11.93
CA PRO A 117 -11.52 -0.46 10.92
C PRO A 117 -12.46 -0.04 9.80
N VAL A 118 -12.17 -0.48 8.57
CA VAL A 118 -13.14 -0.39 7.46
C VAL A 118 -14.28 -1.35 7.78
N LYS A 119 -15.54 -0.90 7.61
CA LYS A 119 -16.72 -1.75 7.78
C LYS A 119 -16.87 -2.72 6.62
#